data_AF-A0A4R4SDU6-F1
#
_entry.id   AF-A0A4R4SDU6-F1
#
_cell.length_a   1.000
_cell.length_b   1.000
_cell.length_c   1.000
_cell.angle_alpha   90.00
_cell.angle_beta   90.00
_cell.angle_gamma   90.00
#
_symmetry.space_group_name_H-M   'P 1'
#
loop_
_entity.id
_entity.type
_entity.pdbx_description
1 polymer ?
#
loop_
_entity_poly.entity_id
_entity_poly.type
_entity_poly.pdbx_seq_one_letter_code
_entity_poly.pdbx_strand_id
1 'polypeptide(L)' 'MPAVTQFVADLRAGDRPRRSPRARKTQGHDEVWEFSWAPDGRATFPYGDPVTDGEPHIVWRRVGTHAIFTRP' A
#
# COMPACT_ATOMS: atom_id res chain seq x y z
N MET A 1 13.49 12.81 7.56
CA MET A 1 12.96 11.91 8.60
C MET A 1 12.36 10.69 7.91
N PRO A 2 12.77 9.46 8.25
CA PRO A 2 12.17 8.24 7.68
C PRO A 2 10.66 8.18 7.94
N ALA A 3 9.89 7.62 7.00
CA ALA A 3 8.43 7.54 7.07
C ALA A 3 7.93 6.80 8.34
N VAL A 4 8.68 5.80 8.80
CA VAL A 4 8.40 5.05 10.04
C VAL A 4 8.51 5.95 11.28
N THR A 5 9.50 6.84 11.34
CA THR A 5 9.71 7.74 12.48
C THR A 5 8.56 8.74 12.62
N GLN A 6 8.10 9.31 11.50
CA GLN A 6 6.96 10.23 11.50
C GLN A 6 5.65 9.51 11.87
N PHE A 7 5.45 8.29 11.35
CA PHE A 7 4.30 7.47 11.68
C PHE A 7 4.20 7.17 13.19
N VAL A 8 5.31 6.80 13.82
CA VAL A 8 5.38 6.55 15.27
C VAL A 8 5.12 7.83 16.07
N ALA A 9 5.64 8.97 15.61
CA ALA A 9 5.41 10.26 16.26
C ALA A 9 3.93 10.67 16.22
N ASP A 10 3.27 10.53 15.07
CA ASP A 10 1.85 10.87 14.91
C ASP A 10 0.97 9.97 15.81
N LEU A 11 1.27 8.66 15.89
CA LEU A 11 0.55 7.73 16.77
C LEU A 11 0.72 8.07 18.26
N ARG A 12 1.94 8.45 18.69
CA ARG A 12 2.20 8.86 20.09
C ARG A 12 1.47 10.15 20.46
N ALA A 13 1.23 11.03 19.50
CA ALA A 13 0.46 12.25 19.70
C ALA A 13 -1.06 12.00 19.75
N GLY A 14 -1.54 10.78 19.46
CA GLY A 14 -2.96 10.49 19.29
C GLY A 14 -3.55 11.01 17.98
N ASP A 15 -2.70 11.48 17.07
CA ASP A 15 -3.10 11.99 15.76
C ASP A 15 -3.33 10.82 14.79
N ARG A 16 -4.22 11.03 13.81
CA ARG A 16 -4.27 10.16 12.64
C ARG A 16 -2.98 10.39 11.84
N PRO A 17 -2.17 9.34 11.55
CA PRO A 17 -0.90 9.55 10.91
C PRO A 17 -1.08 10.15 9.52
N ARG A 18 -0.39 11.27 9.27
CA ARG A 18 -0.68 12.20 8.17
C ARG A 18 -0.32 11.60 6.81
N ARG A 19 0.61 10.64 6.80
CA ARG A 19 1.14 9.94 5.61
C ARG A 19 1.52 8.51 5.96
N SER A 20 0.60 7.74 6.56
CA SER A 20 0.83 6.30 6.72
C SER A 20 0.58 5.59 5.40
N PRO A 21 1.46 4.69 4.97
CA PRO A 21 1.13 3.73 3.96
C PRO A 21 -0.10 2.92 4.39
N ARG A 22 -1.07 2.74 3.50
CA ARG A 22 -2.25 1.90 3.75
C ARG A 22 -2.37 0.86 2.66
N ALA A 23 -2.58 -0.39 3.06
CA ALA A 23 -2.96 -1.48 2.17
C ALA A 23 -4.39 -1.93 2.49
N ARG A 24 -5.19 -2.22 1.46
CA ARG A 24 -6.57 -2.73 1.59
C ARG A 24 -6.92 -3.64 0.42
N LYS A 25 -7.88 -4.54 0.58
CA LYS A 25 -8.44 -5.27 -0.57
C LYS A 25 -9.20 -4.32 -1.51
N THR A 26 -9.04 -4.56 -2.80
CA THR A 26 -9.76 -3.86 -3.87
C THR A 26 -11.19 -4.41 -3.92
N GLN A 27 -12.19 -3.53 -3.91
CA GLN A 27 -13.58 -3.97 -4.01
C GLN A 27 -13.83 -4.65 -5.36
N GLY A 28 -14.51 -5.79 -5.35
CA GLY A 28 -14.78 -6.59 -6.56
C GLY A 28 -13.62 -7.43 -7.07
N HIS A 29 -12.44 -7.36 -6.43
CA HIS A 29 -11.25 -8.13 -6.79
C HIS A 29 -10.56 -8.67 -5.53
N ASP A 30 -11.03 -9.80 -5.02
CA ASP A 30 -10.62 -10.34 -3.71
C ASP A 30 -9.14 -10.73 -3.58
N GLU A 31 -8.48 -10.92 -4.72
CA GLU A 31 -7.05 -11.24 -4.84
C GLU A 31 -6.16 -10.01 -4.96
N VAL A 32 -6.72 -8.84 -5.28
CA VAL A 32 -5.97 -7.61 -5.56
C VAL A 32 -6.04 -6.66 -4.39
N TRP A 33 -4.88 -6.18 -3.95
CA TRP A 33 -4.72 -5.18 -2.93
C TRP A 33 -4.38 -3.82 -3.54
N GLU A 34 -4.92 -2.76 -2.93
CA GLU A 34 -4.59 -1.37 -3.18
C GLU A 34 -3.61 -0.90 -2.09
N PHE A 35 -2.54 -0.22 -2.49
CA PHE A 35 -1.58 0.44 -1.62
C PHE A 35 -1.55 1.95 -1.87
N SER A 36 -1.55 2.75 -0.81
CA SER A 36 -1.45 4.21 -0.85
C SER A 36 -0.34 4.70 0.08
N TRP A 37 0.61 5.51 -0.40
CA TRP A 37 1.74 6.03 0.42
C TRP A 37 1.92 7.56 0.37
N ALA A 38 1.22 8.24 -0.53
CA ALA A 38 1.23 9.68 -0.71
C ALA A 38 -0.19 10.16 -1.05
N PRO A 39 -0.48 11.49 -1.03
CA PRO A 39 -1.81 12.00 -1.37
C PRO A 39 -2.36 11.38 -2.66
N ASP A 40 -1.51 11.25 -3.68
CA ASP A 40 -1.85 10.63 -4.96
C ASP A 40 -1.06 9.34 -5.26
N GLY A 41 -0.07 8.95 -4.47
CA GLY A 41 0.71 7.73 -4.72
C GLY A 41 -0.13 6.48 -4.50
N ARG A 42 -0.32 5.66 -5.54
CA ARG A 42 -1.12 4.43 -5.56
C ARG A 42 -0.39 3.28 -6.24
N ALA A 43 -0.62 2.07 -5.75
CA ALA A 43 -0.19 0.85 -6.39
C ALA A 43 -1.21 -0.27 -6.19
N THR A 44 -1.22 -1.23 -7.10
CA THR A 44 -2.01 -2.46 -6.95
C THR A 44 -1.13 -3.69 -7.06
N PHE A 45 -1.42 -4.71 -6.26
CA PHE A 45 -0.67 -5.95 -6.21
C PHE A 45 -1.54 -7.11 -5.71
N PRO A 46 -1.40 -8.34 -6.24
CA PRO A 46 -1.75 -9.55 -5.53
C PRO A 46 -0.57 -10.08 -4.71
N TYR A 47 -0.86 -11.01 -3.80
CA TYR A 47 0.14 -11.93 -3.30
C TYR A 47 0.41 -13.01 -4.35
N GLY A 48 1.68 -13.35 -4.56
CA GLY A 48 2.10 -14.45 -5.43
C GLY A 48 2.74 -15.58 -4.63
N ASP A 49 3.19 -16.61 -5.36
CA ASP A 49 3.97 -17.70 -4.76
C ASP A 49 5.24 -17.16 -4.09
N PRO A 50 5.60 -17.62 -2.88
CA PRO A 50 6.82 -17.20 -2.20
C PRO A 50 8.07 -17.42 -3.07
N VAL A 51 8.91 -16.38 -3.15
CA VAL A 51 10.23 -16.45 -3.82
C VAL A 51 11.35 -16.64 -2.80
N THR A 52 11.15 -16.13 -1.59
CA THR A 52 12.00 -16.38 -0.42
C THR A 52 11.20 -17.24 0.57
N ASP A 53 11.84 -18.27 1.11
CA ASP A 53 11.18 -19.18 2.06
C ASP A 53 10.69 -18.45 3.31
N GLY A 54 9.44 -18.73 3.70
CA GLY A 54 8.77 -18.09 4.83
C GLY A 54 8.36 -16.62 4.62
N GLU A 55 8.64 -16.00 3.48
CA GLU A 55 8.31 -14.59 3.23
C GLU A 55 7.13 -14.41 2.26
N PRO A 56 6.22 -13.47 2.54
CA PRO A 56 5.16 -13.13 1.60
C PRO A 56 5.73 -12.45 0.34
N HIS A 57 5.29 -12.89 -0.83
CA HIS A 57 5.68 -12.29 -2.11
C HIS A 57 4.58 -11.38 -2.65
N ILE A 58 4.95 -10.13 -2.94
CA ILE A 58 4.09 -9.12 -3.57
C ILE A 58 4.46 -9.01 -5.05
N VAL A 59 3.46 -9.17 -5.93
CA VAL A 59 3.63 -8.99 -7.38
C VAL A 59 3.03 -7.64 -7.78
N TRP A 60 3.86 -6.67 -8.17
CA TRP A 60 3.36 -5.35 -8.57
C TRP A 60 2.62 -5.42 -9.91
N ARG A 61 1.38 -4.94 -9.97
CA ARG A 61 0.62 -4.81 -11.22
C ARG A 61 0.71 -3.42 -11.81
N ARG A 62 0.41 -2.40 -11.00
CA ARG A 62 0.42 -0.98 -11.39
C ARG A 62 0.97 -0.12 -10.27
N VAL A 63 1.67 0.95 -10.62
CA VAL A 63 2.21 1.96 -9.70
C VAL A 63 2.03 3.32 -10.36
N GLY A 64 1.47 4.30 -9.65
CA GLY A 64 1.19 5.61 -10.23
C GLY A 64 0.29 6.47 -9.35
N THR A 65 -0.59 7.23 -10.01
CA THR A 65 -1.60 8.08 -9.37
C THR A 65 -2.97 7.40 -9.29
N HIS A 66 -4.03 8.10 -8.88
CA HIS A 66 -5.41 7.57 -9.02
C HIS A 66 -5.78 7.11 -10.45
N ALA A 67 -5.06 7.56 -11.49
CA ALA A 67 -5.31 7.16 -12.87
C ALA A 67 -5.11 5.65 -13.13
N ILE A 68 -4.41 4.92 -12.25
CA ILE A 68 -4.18 3.48 -12.43
C ILE A 68 -5.47 2.64 -12.30
N PHE A 69 -6.56 3.21 -11.79
CA PHE A 69 -7.85 2.50 -11.64
C PHE A 69 -8.76 2.61 -12.87
N THR A 70 -8.50 3.52 -13.81
CA THR A 70 -9.40 3.79 -14.95
C THR A 70 -9.05 3.00 -16.22
N ARG A 71 -7.90 2.31 -16.22
CA ARG A 71 -7.43 1.48 -17.33
C ARG A 71 -6.93 0.15 -16.77
N PRO A 72 -7.78 -0.89 -16.72
CA PRO A 72 -7.39 -2.20 -16.19
C PRO A 72 -6.13 -2.75 -16.88
#